data_AF-A0A3B0M514-F1
#
_entry.id   AF-A0A3B0M514-F1
#
_cell.length_a   1.000
_cell.length_b   1.000
_cell.length_c   1.000
_cell.angle_alpha   90.00
_cell.angle_beta   90.00
_cell.angle_gamma   90.00
#
_symmetry.space_group_name_H-M   'P 1'
#
loop_
_entity.id
_entity.type
_entity.pdbx_description
1 polymer ?
#
loop_
_entity_poly.entity_id
_entity_poly.type
_entity_poly.pdbx_seq_one_letter_code
_entity_poly.pdbx_strand_id
1 'polypeptide(L)'
;MTLIALIVIAAVWYAITRAPFYLPPTDAATPAPPDGPARVFGFATLTNPLVRLVVMGRWVPAEPAQLRGWQRGAGRDIVQGADTVLDGVAFDVTPAEMIRLDRYERTGRKYRRDQMVLEDGQSAWVYRLIGARGLDAVED
;
A
#
# COMPACT_ATOMS: atom_id res chain seq x y z
N MET A 1 -33.66 16.26 -8.13
CA MET A 1 -32.41 16.23 -8.92
C MET A 1 -31.22 15.64 -8.15
N THR A 2 -31.07 15.88 -6.85
CA THR A 2 -29.93 15.39 -6.04
C THR A 2 -29.89 13.88 -5.83
N LEU A 3 -31.02 13.23 -5.54
CA LEU A 3 -31.05 11.77 -5.29
C LEU A 3 -30.69 10.94 -6.53
N ILE A 4 -31.23 11.30 -7.69
CA ILE A 4 -30.95 10.62 -8.96
C ILE A 4 -29.46 10.77 -9.32
N ALA A 5 -28.89 11.96 -9.14
CA ALA A 5 -27.47 12.19 -9.36
C ALA A 5 -26.58 11.31 -8.45
N LEU A 6 -26.92 11.20 -7.16
CA LEU A 6 -26.19 10.34 -6.22
C LEU A 6 -26.28 8.85 -6.61
N ILE A 7 -27.45 8.39 -7.04
CA ILE A 7 -27.64 7.02 -7.51
C ILE A 7 -26.80 6.74 -8.76
N VAL A 8 -26.80 7.67 -9.74
CA VAL A 8 -25.99 7.55 -10.96
C VAL A 8 -24.50 7.54 -10.62
N ILE A 9 -24.03 8.42 -9.73
CA ILE A 9 -22.63 8.44 -9.28
C ILE A 9 -22.25 7.12 -8.61
N ALA A 10 -23.09 6.61 -7.70
CA ALA A 10 -22.84 5.33 -7.04
C ALA A 10 -22.82 4.14 -8.02
N ALA A 11 -23.74 4.13 -9.00
CA ALA A 11 -23.79 3.09 -10.02
C ALA A 11 -22.57 3.12 -10.95
N VAL A 12 -22.13 4.32 -11.37
CA VAL A 12 -20.91 4.50 -12.16
C VAL A 12 -19.68 4.06 -11.37
N TRP A 13 -19.58 4.46 -10.09
CA TRP A 13 -18.51 4.04 -9.21
C TRP A 13 -18.46 2.51 -9.03
N TYR A 14 -19.63 1.89 -8.80
CA TYR A 14 -19.75 0.44 -8.72
C TYR A 14 -19.30 -0.24 -10.03
N ALA A 15 -19.73 0.27 -11.19
CA ALA A 15 -19.33 -0.26 -12.48
C ALA A 15 -17.80 -0.15 -12.71
N ILE A 16 -17.20 1.00 -12.40
CA ILE A 16 -15.74 1.22 -12.53
C ILE A 16 -14.97 0.28 -11.62
N THR A 17 -15.33 0.18 -10.34
CA THR A 17 -14.60 -0.65 -9.37
C THR A 17 -14.73 -2.16 -9.63
N ARG A 18 -15.74 -2.57 -10.39
CA ARG A 18 -15.94 -3.96 -10.86
C ARG A 18 -15.36 -4.20 -12.25
N ALA A 19 -14.97 -3.16 -12.97
CA ALA A 19 -14.38 -3.30 -14.30
C ALA A 19 -13.05 -4.05 -14.22
N PRO A 20 -12.76 -4.97 -15.16
CA PRO A 20 -11.58 -5.81 -15.12
C PRO A 20 -10.25 -5.04 -15.26
N PHE A 21 -10.31 -3.76 -15.66
CA PHE A 21 -9.15 -2.90 -15.89
C PHE A 21 -8.84 -1.94 -14.74
N TYR A 22 -9.68 -1.89 -13.70
CA TYR A 22 -9.54 -0.94 -12.59
C TYR A 22 -8.24 -1.13 -11.79
N LEU A 23 -7.89 -2.39 -11.55
CA LEU A 23 -6.66 -2.81 -10.91
C LEU A 23 -6.11 -4.00 -11.73
N PRO A 24 -4.79 -4.14 -11.89
CA PRO A 24 -4.22 -5.29 -12.59
C PRO A 24 -4.55 -6.58 -11.82
N PRO A 25 -4.54 -7.76 -12.47
CA PRO A 25 -4.69 -9.03 -11.74
C PRO A 25 -3.55 -9.22 -10.74
N THR A 26 -3.79 -10.04 -9.71
CA THR A 26 -2.77 -10.45 -8.74
C THR A 26 -1.69 -11.28 -9.44
N ASP A 27 -0.42 -11.02 -9.13
CA ASP A 27 0.69 -11.81 -9.65
C ASP A 27 0.88 -13.10 -8.82
N ALA A 28 1.30 -14.19 -9.45
CA ALA A 28 1.43 -15.50 -8.80
C ALA A 28 2.43 -15.53 -7.62
N ALA A 29 3.42 -14.63 -7.64
CA ALA A 29 4.40 -14.47 -6.56
C ALA A 29 3.93 -13.54 -5.43
N THR A 30 2.67 -13.07 -5.47
CA THR A 30 2.10 -12.25 -4.39
C THR A 30 1.93 -13.13 -3.14
N PRO A 31 2.46 -12.72 -1.97
CA PRO A 31 2.22 -13.43 -0.72
C PRO A 31 0.73 -13.44 -0.35
N ALA A 32 0.28 -14.47 0.36
CA ALA A 32 -1.07 -14.48 0.92
C ALA A 32 -1.30 -13.22 1.79
N PRO A 33 -2.51 -12.62 1.77
CA PRO A 33 -2.84 -11.57 2.71
C PRO A 33 -2.86 -12.14 4.15
N PRO A 34 -2.67 -11.30 5.17
CA PRO A 34 -2.85 -11.72 6.56
C PRO A 34 -4.29 -12.16 6.83
N ASP A 35 -4.48 -13.05 7.80
CA ASP A 35 -5.80 -13.63 8.13
C ASP A 35 -6.77 -12.61 8.76
N GLY A 36 -6.24 -11.51 9.32
CA GLY A 36 -7.01 -10.48 10.00
C GLY A 36 -6.66 -9.06 9.54
N PRO A 37 -7.26 -8.04 10.20
CA PRO A 37 -6.88 -6.66 9.97
C PRO A 37 -5.37 -6.45 10.15
N ALA A 38 -4.78 -5.64 9.28
CA ALA A 38 -3.36 -5.38 9.29
C ALA A 38 -3.09 -3.89 9.07
N ARG A 39 -1.96 -3.41 9.60
CA ARG A 39 -1.50 -2.04 9.42
C ARG A 39 -0.57 -1.95 8.22
N VAL A 40 -0.76 -0.93 7.39
CA VAL A 40 0.07 -0.66 6.21
C VAL A 40 0.69 0.72 6.37
N PHE A 41 1.99 0.84 6.07
CA PHE A 41 2.70 2.11 6.02
C PHE A 41 2.93 2.55 4.57
N GLY A 42 2.36 3.70 4.21
CA GLY A 42 2.49 4.31 2.90
C GLY A 42 3.34 5.57 2.96
N PHE A 43 4.39 5.64 2.14
CA PHE A 43 5.30 6.79 2.09
C PHE A 43 5.30 7.52 0.74
N ALA A 44 4.64 6.99 -0.29
CA ALA A 44 4.59 7.55 -1.64
C ALA A 44 3.15 7.90 -2.05
N THR A 45 2.62 7.36 -3.15
CA THR A 45 1.26 7.69 -3.62
C THR A 45 0.17 7.32 -2.62
N LEU A 46 0.42 6.33 -1.75
CA LEU A 46 -0.49 5.94 -0.67
C LEU A 46 -0.63 6.97 0.46
N THR A 47 0.22 8.01 0.52
CA THR A 47 -0.03 9.15 1.42
C THR A 47 -1.27 9.95 1.00
N ASN A 48 -1.61 9.92 -0.29
CA ASN A 48 -2.76 10.63 -0.82
C ASN A 48 -4.07 9.88 -0.48
N PRO A 49 -5.01 10.51 0.27
CA PRO A 49 -6.26 9.87 0.67
C PRO A 49 -7.18 9.51 -0.51
N LEU A 50 -7.11 10.23 -1.64
CA LEU A 50 -7.90 9.91 -2.83
C LEU A 50 -7.40 8.64 -3.52
N VAL A 51 -6.08 8.44 -3.57
CA VAL A 51 -5.49 7.18 -4.08
C VAL A 51 -5.96 6.02 -3.20
N ARG A 52 -5.90 6.18 -1.87
CA ARG A 52 -6.38 5.19 -0.92
C ARG A 52 -7.87 4.88 -1.07
N LEU A 53 -8.71 5.90 -1.26
CA LEU A 53 -10.15 5.73 -1.52
C LEU A 53 -10.42 4.91 -2.78
N VAL A 54 -9.74 5.24 -3.89
CA VAL A 54 -9.83 4.51 -5.15
C VAL A 54 -9.38 3.06 -4.93
N VAL A 55 -8.16 2.85 -4.44
CA VAL A 55 -7.59 1.50 -4.31
C VAL A 55 -8.41 0.63 -3.36
N MET A 56 -8.72 1.10 -2.15
CA MET A 56 -9.44 0.31 -1.13
C MET A 56 -10.96 0.29 -1.35
N GLY A 57 -11.51 1.24 -2.10
CA GLY A 57 -12.95 1.32 -2.38
C GLY A 57 -13.76 1.96 -1.26
N ARG A 58 -13.12 2.40 -0.17
CA ARG A 58 -13.74 3.18 0.92
C ARG A 58 -12.75 4.19 1.49
N TRP A 59 -13.29 5.17 2.21
CA TRP A 59 -12.46 6.08 3.00
C TRP A 59 -11.86 5.35 4.19
N VAL A 60 -10.54 5.49 4.36
CA VAL A 60 -9.79 4.91 5.48
C VAL A 60 -9.00 6.04 6.14
N PRO A 61 -9.18 6.29 7.45
CA PRO A 61 -8.34 7.26 8.16
C PRO A 61 -6.88 6.79 8.12
N ALA A 62 -5.98 7.76 8.12
CA ALA A 62 -4.54 7.51 8.22
C ALA A 62 -3.96 8.45 9.27
N GLU A 63 -2.97 7.93 9.97
CA GLU A 63 -2.21 8.65 10.98
C GLU A 63 -0.81 8.91 10.43
N PRO A 64 -0.22 10.10 10.69
CA PRO A 64 1.19 10.32 10.43
C PRO A 64 2.02 9.23 11.11
N ALA A 65 2.98 8.66 10.39
CA ALA A 65 3.83 7.60 10.89
C ALA A 65 5.25 7.78 10.36
N GLN A 66 6.22 7.19 11.05
CA GLN A 66 7.63 7.33 10.75
C GLN A 66 8.34 5.97 10.74
N LEU A 67 9.32 5.84 9.86
CA LEU A 67 10.15 4.65 9.73
C LEU A 67 11.63 5.04 9.87
N ARG A 68 12.20 4.81 11.05
CA ARG A 68 13.59 5.14 11.41
C ARG A 68 14.60 4.22 10.74
N GLY A 69 15.73 4.78 10.31
CA GLY A 69 16.79 4.06 9.59
C GLY A 69 16.52 3.89 8.09
N TRP A 70 15.47 4.54 7.58
CA TRP A 70 15.04 4.47 6.19
C TRP A 70 14.88 5.87 5.61
N GLN A 71 15.03 5.97 4.30
CA GLN A 71 14.81 7.19 3.54
C GLN A 71 14.29 6.84 2.14
N ARG A 72 13.73 7.83 1.44
CA ARG A 72 13.31 7.63 0.05
C ARG A 72 14.54 7.37 -0.83
N GLY A 73 14.52 6.27 -1.56
CA GLY A 73 15.49 5.97 -2.60
C GLY A 73 15.13 6.63 -3.93
N ALA A 74 15.81 6.20 -5.00
CA ALA A 74 15.47 6.64 -6.35
C ALA A 74 14.06 6.16 -6.72
N GLY A 75 13.22 7.06 -7.24
CA GLY A 75 11.86 6.75 -7.65
C GLY A 75 10.89 6.62 -6.45
N ARG A 76 10.21 5.48 -6.35
CA ARG A 76 9.19 5.18 -5.32
C ARG A 76 9.60 3.99 -4.46
N ASP A 77 10.87 3.94 -4.09
CA ASP A 77 11.46 2.89 -3.27
C ASP A 77 12.03 3.48 -1.97
N ILE A 78 12.39 2.62 -1.02
CA ILE A 78 13.07 3.01 0.22
C ILE A 78 14.40 2.30 0.36
N VAL A 79 15.41 3.04 0.79
CA VAL A 79 16.76 2.53 1.06
C VAL A 79 17.11 2.80 2.51
N GLN A 80 18.04 2.00 3.05
CA GLN A 80 18.56 2.26 4.38
C GLN A 80 19.31 3.59 4.41
N GLY A 81 19.18 4.32 5.52
CA GLY A 81 19.90 5.55 5.79
C GLY A 81 20.28 5.58 7.26
N ALA A 82 21.57 5.74 7.54
CA ALA A 82 22.03 5.96 8.92
C ALA A 82 21.46 7.29 9.42
N ASP A 83 20.89 7.27 10.63
CA ASP A 83 20.29 8.45 11.28
C ASP A 83 19.18 9.17 10.48
N THR A 84 18.55 8.48 9.52
CA THR A 84 17.42 9.03 8.76
C THR A 84 16.08 8.59 9.33
N VAL A 85 15.04 9.38 9.06
CA VAL A 85 13.64 9.04 9.35
C VAL A 85 12.83 9.27 8.09
N LEU A 86 12.04 8.28 7.70
CA LEU A 86 11.12 8.37 6.58
C LEU A 86 9.70 8.70 7.09
N ASP A 87 9.21 9.87 6.74
CA ASP A 87 7.82 10.26 6.98
C ASP A 87 6.85 9.60 6.00
N GLY A 88 5.70 9.18 6.53
CA GLY A 88 4.60 8.63 5.76
C GLY A 88 3.32 8.63 6.57
N VAL A 89 2.45 7.68 6.24
CA VAL A 89 1.20 7.45 6.96
C VAL A 89 0.99 5.98 7.22
N ALA A 90 0.37 5.66 8.36
CA ALA A 90 -0.10 4.32 8.69
C ALA A 90 -1.63 4.27 8.63
N PHE A 91 -2.19 3.16 8.16
CA PHE A 91 -3.63 2.94 8.11
C PHE A 91 -3.96 1.44 8.15
N ASP A 92 -5.15 1.12 8.65
CA ASP A 92 -5.59 -0.27 8.83
C ASP A 92 -6.41 -0.77 7.65
N VAL A 93 -6.12 -2.01 7.25
CA VAL A 93 -6.71 -2.66 6.08
C VAL A 93 -7.25 -4.04 6.46
N THR A 94 -8.37 -4.41 5.84
CA THR A 94 -8.88 -5.78 5.85
C THR A 94 -8.08 -6.68 4.90
N PRO A 95 -8.18 -8.01 5.02
CA PRO A 95 -7.54 -8.93 4.07
C PRO A 95 -7.95 -8.67 2.61
N ALA A 96 -9.22 -8.32 2.36
CA ALA A 96 -9.72 -7.98 1.03
C ALA A 96 -9.10 -6.67 0.48
N GLU A 97 -8.88 -5.68 1.35
CA GLU A 97 -8.22 -4.42 0.97
C GLU A 97 -6.72 -4.61 0.74
N MET A 98 -6.08 -5.50 1.50
CA MET A 98 -4.70 -5.91 1.26
C MET A 98 -4.54 -6.47 -0.16
N ILE A 99 -5.44 -7.36 -0.62
CA ILE A 99 -5.40 -7.88 -1.99
C ILE A 99 -5.51 -6.75 -3.03
N ARG A 100 -6.33 -5.72 -2.76
CA ARG A 100 -6.49 -4.57 -3.67
C ARG A 100 -5.24 -3.70 -3.71
N LEU A 101 -4.59 -3.50 -2.57
CA LEU A 101 -3.29 -2.83 -2.49
C LEU A 101 -2.20 -3.64 -3.20
N ASP A 102 -2.18 -4.95 -3.00
CA ASP A 102 -1.22 -5.84 -3.65
C ASP A 102 -1.33 -5.75 -5.18
N ARG A 103 -2.56 -5.68 -5.71
CA ARG A 103 -2.81 -5.43 -7.13
C ARG A 103 -2.36 -4.03 -7.56
N TYR A 104 -2.69 -2.99 -6.80
CA TYR A 104 -2.26 -1.62 -7.11
C TYR A 104 -0.74 -1.50 -7.21
N GLU A 105 -0.02 -2.09 -6.25
CA GLU A 105 1.44 -2.08 -6.19
C GLU A 105 2.07 -3.14 -7.12
N ARG A 106 1.29 -4.04 -7.74
CA ARG A 106 1.81 -5.16 -8.55
C ARG A 106 2.80 -6.01 -7.75
N THR A 107 2.35 -6.42 -6.56
CA THR A 107 3.14 -7.18 -5.60
C THR A 107 3.56 -8.52 -6.20
N GLY A 108 4.78 -8.98 -5.93
CA GLY A 108 5.35 -10.19 -6.54
C GLY A 108 5.95 -9.97 -7.94
N ARG A 109 5.69 -8.82 -8.59
CA ARG A 109 6.32 -8.45 -9.86
C ARG A 109 7.17 -7.19 -9.75
N LYS A 110 6.62 -6.12 -9.17
CA LYS A 110 7.29 -4.83 -9.04
C LYS A 110 7.73 -4.57 -7.60
N TYR A 111 6.82 -4.76 -6.66
CA TYR A 111 7.07 -4.58 -5.24
C TYR A 111 6.95 -5.89 -4.49
N ARG A 112 7.62 -6.01 -3.35
CA ARG A 112 7.38 -7.01 -2.31
C ARG A 112 6.80 -6.32 -1.09
N ARG A 113 6.16 -7.10 -0.22
CA ARG A 113 5.56 -6.62 1.02
C ARG A 113 6.35 -7.15 2.20
N ASP A 114 6.95 -6.24 2.96
CA ASP A 114 7.80 -6.57 4.09
C ASP A 114 7.18 -6.03 5.38
N GLN A 115 7.23 -6.81 6.45
CA GLN A 115 6.78 -6.35 7.76
C GLN A 115 7.92 -5.59 8.45
N MET A 116 7.65 -4.35 8.84
CA MET A 116 8.64 -3.45 9.42
C MET A 116 8.09 -2.80 10.69
N VAL A 117 8.98 -2.41 11.59
CA VAL A 117 8.62 -1.74 12.85
C VAL A 117 8.72 -0.23 12.65
N LEU A 118 7.61 0.47 12.90
CA LEU A 118 7.51 1.92 12.88
C LEU A 118 8.19 2.52 14.11
N GLU A 119 8.42 3.84 14.09
CA GLU A 119 9.09 4.54 15.19
C GLU A 119 8.33 4.47 16.52
N ASP A 120 7.01 4.30 16.49
CA ASP A 120 6.16 4.10 17.66
C ASP A 120 6.17 2.65 18.20
N GLY A 121 6.96 1.75 17.58
CA GLY A 121 7.08 0.35 17.95
C GLY A 121 6.03 -0.57 17.34
N GLN A 122 5.05 -0.03 16.60
CA GLN A 122 4.04 -0.86 15.94
C GLN A 122 4.59 -1.51 14.65
N SER A 123 4.14 -2.72 14.34
CA SER A 123 4.47 -3.37 13.06
C SER A 123 3.50 -2.95 11.97
N ALA A 124 4.03 -2.65 10.79
CA ALA A 124 3.26 -2.33 9.59
C ALA A 124 3.86 -3.02 8.35
N TRP A 125 2.99 -3.34 7.39
CA TRP A 125 3.41 -3.80 6.07
C TRP A 125 3.87 -2.61 5.21
N VAL A 126 5.01 -2.78 4.55
CA VAL A 126 5.64 -1.78 3.68
C VAL A 126 5.90 -2.39 2.31
N TYR A 127 5.53 -1.67 1.25
CA TYR A 127 5.84 -2.07 -0.12
C TYR A 127 7.22 -1.55 -0.53
N ARG A 128 8.12 -2.45 -0.93
CA ARG A 128 9.50 -2.15 -1.36
C ARG A 128 9.80 -2.72 -2.73
N LEU A 129 10.61 -2.04 -3.53
CA LEU A 129 10.89 -2.47 -4.90
C LEU A 129 11.68 -3.79 -4.89
N ILE A 130 11.28 -4.74 -5.74
CA ILE A 130 12.03 -6.00 -5.91
C ILE A 130 13.35 -5.69 -6.63
N GLY A 131 14.46 -6.29 -6.16
CA GLY A 131 15.79 -6.09 -6.76
C GLY A 131 16.42 -4.73 -6.47
N ALA A 132 15.79 -3.89 -5.64
CA ALA A 132 16.49 -2.76 -5.03
C ALA A 132 17.59 -3.32 -4.13
N ARG A 133 18.85 -3.10 -4.55
CA ARG A 133 20.06 -3.47 -3.80
C ARG A 133 19.94 -2.95 -2.37
N GLY A 134 19.70 -3.88 -1.46
CA GLY A 134 19.55 -3.59 -0.04
C GLY A 134 19.44 -4.83 0.83
N LEU A 135 19.03 -5.99 0.29
CA LEU A 135 18.97 -7.24 1.07
C LEU A 135 19.38 -8.53 0.34
N ASP A 136 19.58 -8.54 -0.98
CA ASP A 136 19.96 -9.77 -1.71
C ASP A 136 21.49 -10.00 -1.75
N ALA A 137 22.22 -9.55 -0.72
CA ALA A 137 23.68 -9.69 -0.64
C ALA A 137 24.17 -10.37 0.65
N VAL A 138 23.28 -11.07 1.37
CA VAL A 138 23.67 -11.94 2.49
C VAL A 138 22.80 -13.19 2.49
N GLU A 139 23.01 -14.05 1.50
CA GLU A 139 22.90 -15.50 1.70
C GLU A 139 24.20 -16.08 1.15
N ASP A 140 25.13 -16.34 2.06
CA ASP A 140 26.27 -17.27 1.88
C ASP A 140 25.75 -18.71 2.01
#